data_AF-A0A2G5T556-F1
#
_entry.id   AF-A0A2G5T556-F1
#
_cell.length_a   1.000
_cell.length_b   1.000
_cell.length_c   1.000
_cell.angle_alpha   90.00
_cell.angle_beta   90.00
_cell.angle_gamma   90.00
#
_symmetry.space_group_name_H-M   'P 1'
#
loop_
_entity.id
_entity.type
_entity.pdbx_description
1 polymer ?
#
loop_
_entity_poly.entity_id
_entity_poly.type
_entity_poly.pdbx_seq_one_letter_code
_entity_poly.pdbx_strand_id
1 'polypeptide(L)'
;MMLYGVTLTEQDVIQFLHKWISNEAYHDLEILFIGTENTLNRDLILQAIEFEEYNPKEPEKRPAKIVVDVPYIPAFNDDYDLDKDFIEIKRTRDGKRAFFSIDDMDFEFLVYNN
;
A
#
# COMPACT_ATOMS: atom_id res chain seq x y z
N MET A 1 11.03 -1.75 1.16
CA MET A 1 11.41 -2.73 2.19
C MET A 1 10.67 -4.02 1.93
N MET A 2 11.33 -5.17 2.05
CA MET A 2 10.71 -6.49 1.82
C MET A 2 10.94 -7.39 3.02
N LEU A 3 9.88 -8.01 3.52
CA LEU A 3 9.90 -8.92 4.65
C LEU A 3 9.12 -10.19 4.29
N TYR A 4 9.60 -11.35 4.76
CA TYR A 4 8.97 -12.66 4.51
C TYR A 4 8.89 -13.45 5.82
N GLY A 5 7.87 -14.29 5.94
CA GLY A 5 7.66 -15.12 7.13
C GLY A 5 7.26 -14.29 8.35
N VAL A 6 6.56 -13.18 8.13
CA VAL A 6 6.15 -12.27 9.21
C VAL A 6 4.79 -12.72 9.77
N THR A 7 4.69 -12.90 11.08
CA THR A 7 3.39 -12.91 11.75
C THR A 7 2.88 -11.48 11.84
N LEU A 8 1.80 -11.17 11.14
CA LEU A 8 1.26 -9.81 11.02
C LEU A 8 -0.22 -9.83 11.40
N THR A 9 -0.65 -8.92 12.27
CA THR A 9 -2.07 -8.78 12.65
C THR A 9 -2.73 -7.62 11.91
N GLU A 10 -4.07 -7.61 11.85
CA GLU A 10 -4.82 -6.46 11.31
C GLU A 10 -4.48 -5.18 12.07
N GLN A 11 -4.27 -5.27 13.38
CA GLN A 11 -3.92 -4.12 14.22
C GLN A 11 -2.56 -3.53 13.84
N ASP A 12 -1.58 -4.37 13.48
CA ASP A 12 -0.26 -3.91 13.02
C ASP A 12 -0.38 -3.13 11.71
N VAL A 13 -1.18 -3.65 10.77
CA VAL A 13 -1.45 -2.97 9.49
C VAL A 13 -2.19 -1.66 9.71
N ILE A 14 -3.26 -1.67 10.50
CA ILE A 14 -4.04 -0.45 10.83
C ILE A 14 -3.14 0.61 11.48
N GLN A 15 -2.30 0.21 12.45
CA GLN A 15 -1.40 1.13 13.11
C GLN A 15 -0.34 1.68 12.14
N PHE A 16 0.20 0.85 11.26
CA PHE A 16 1.11 1.28 10.20
C PHE A 16 0.44 2.33 9.30
N LEU A 17 -0.75 2.03 8.78
CA LEU A 17 -1.50 2.92 7.89
C LEU A 17 -1.85 4.24 8.57
N HIS A 18 -2.34 4.21 9.82
CA HIS A 18 -2.63 5.43 10.58
C HIS A 18 -1.39 6.30 10.78
N LYS A 19 -0.25 5.71 11.16
CA LYS A 19 1.01 6.44 11.33
C LYS A 19 1.53 7.04 10.03
N TRP A 20 1.34 6.35 8.91
CA TRP A 20 1.71 6.90 7.60
C TRP A 20 0.74 8.03 7.18
N ILE A 21 -0.57 7.82 7.30
CA ILE A 21 -1.63 8.80 6.97
C ILE A 21 -1.48 10.09 7.80
N SER A 22 -1.19 9.98 9.10
CA SER A 22 -1.00 11.13 9.99
C SER A 22 0.36 11.82 9.80
N ASN A 23 1.23 11.27 8.95
CA ASN A 23 2.63 11.67 8.83
C ASN A 23 3.36 11.62 10.19
N GLU A 24 3.08 10.62 11.02
CA GLU A 24 3.78 10.38 12.29
C GLU A 24 5.04 9.53 12.08
N ALA A 25 5.01 8.56 11.16
CA ALA A 25 6.17 7.71 10.85
C ALA A 25 6.25 7.35 9.35
N TYR A 26 7.35 6.70 8.97
CA TYR A 26 7.57 6.15 7.62
C TYR A 26 7.55 7.22 6.51
N HIS A 27 8.08 8.41 6.80
CA HIS A 27 7.98 9.58 5.91
C HIS A 27 8.59 9.37 4.53
N ASP A 28 9.72 8.65 4.51
CA ASP A 28 10.55 8.36 3.34
C ASP A 28 10.33 6.94 2.81
N LEU A 29 9.31 6.23 3.30
CA LEU A 29 8.97 4.90 2.79
C LEU A 29 8.36 5.02 1.40
N GLU A 30 8.95 4.35 0.42
CA GLU A 30 8.45 4.34 -0.97
C GLU A 30 7.71 3.04 -1.30
N ILE A 31 8.22 1.91 -0.81
CA ILE A 31 7.64 0.58 -1.00
C ILE A 31 7.76 -0.24 0.28
N LEU A 32 6.73 -0.99 0.61
CA LEU A 32 6.73 -2.05 1.60
C LEU A 32 5.99 -3.26 1.04
N PHE A 33 6.67 -4.40 1.04
CA PHE A 33 6.09 -5.71 0.75
C PHE A 33 6.31 -6.61 1.96
N ILE A 34 5.24 -7.24 2.45
CA ILE A 34 5.31 -8.20 3.55
C ILE A 34 4.60 -9.48 3.11
N GLY A 35 5.36 -10.57 2.98
CA GLY A 35 4.80 -11.91 2.93
C GLY A 35 4.52 -12.43 4.34
N THR A 36 3.26 -12.71 4.65
CA THR A 36 2.80 -13.12 5.97
C THR A 36 2.75 -14.65 6.10
N GLU A 37 2.76 -15.15 7.34
CA GLU A 37 2.49 -16.58 7.63
C GLU A 37 1.02 -16.85 7.95
N ASN A 38 0.20 -15.79 7.98
CA ASN A 38 -1.20 -15.84 8.36
C ASN A 38 -2.04 -14.94 7.45
N THR A 39 -3.29 -15.34 7.25
CA THR A 39 -4.28 -14.54 6.53
C THR A 39 -4.67 -13.30 7.30
N LEU A 40 -4.85 -12.20 6.56
CA LEU A 40 -5.31 -10.90 7.08
C LEU A 40 -6.76 -10.68 6.69
N ASN A 41 -7.56 -10.14 7.61
CA ASN A 41 -8.92 -9.72 7.31
C ASN A 41 -8.93 -8.31 6.70
N ARG A 42 -8.99 -8.24 5.37
CA ARG A 42 -9.06 -6.98 4.59
C ARG A 42 -10.20 -6.07 5.05
N ASP A 43 -11.39 -6.62 5.30
CA ASP A 43 -12.58 -5.82 5.65
C ASP A 43 -12.42 -5.12 7.00
N LEU A 44 -11.79 -5.79 7.98
CA LEU A 44 -11.50 -5.17 9.28
C LEU A 44 -10.51 -4.02 9.16
N ILE A 45 -9.49 -4.15 8.30
CA ILE A 45 -8.50 -3.09 8.06
C ILE A 45 -9.17 -1.89 7.37
N LEU A 46 -10.01 -2.13 6.37
CA LEU A 46 -10.70 -1.08 5.63
C LEU A 46 -11.71 -0.31 6.48
N GLN A 47 -12.42 -0.96 7.40
CA GLN A 47 -13.34 -0.29 8.31
C GLN A 47 -12.66 0.71 9.25
N ALA A 48 -11.33 0.60 9.44
CA ALA A 48 -10.57 1.43 10.37
C ALA A 48 -9.90 2.65 9.72
N ILE A 49 -9.98 2.82 8.40
CA ILE A 49 -9.28 3.89 7.67
C ILE A 49 -10.21 4.60 6.68
N GLU A 50 -9.86 5.83 6.32
CA GLU A 50 -10.46 6.51 5.16
C GLU A 50 -9.68 6.12 3.90
N PHE A 51 -10.40 5.75 2.84
CA PHE A 51 -9.80 5.29 1.59
C PHE A 51 -10.67 5.60 0.37
N GLU A 52 -10.08 5.46 -0.81
CA GLU A 52 -10.75 5.58 -2.12
C GLU A 52 -10.56 4.28 -2.93
N GLU A 53 -11.67 3.68 -3.37
CA GLU A 53 -11.66 2.51 -4.25
C GLU A 53 -11.43 2.89 -5.71
N TYR A 54 -10.95 1.95 -6.50
CA TYR A 54 -10.84 2.13 -7.94
C TYR A 54 -12.23 2.33 -8.58
N ASN A 55 -12.42 3.45 -9.27
CA ASN A 55 -13.61 3.70 -10.07
C ASN A 55 -13.32 3.50 -11.57
N PRO A 56 -13.78 2.41 -12.21
CA PRO A 56 -13.52 2.15 -13.62
C PRO A 56 -14.18 3.16 -14.56
N LYS A 57 -15.10 4.00 -14.07
CA LYS A 57 -15.72 5.08 -14.85
C LYS A 57 -14.90 6.37 -14.87
N GLU A 58 -13.92 6.50 -13.98
CA GLU A 58 -13.06 7.68 -13.85
C GLU A 58 -11.57 7.25 -13.73
N PRO A 59 -11.05 6.45 -14.69
CA PRO A 59 -9.70 5.89 -14.61
C PRO A 59 -8.61 6.97 -14.56
N GLU A 60 -8.86 8.16 -15.09
CA GLU A 60 -7.92 9.28 -15.13
C GLU A 60 -7.61 9.90 -13.75
N LYS A 61 -8.42 9.64 -12.71
CA LYS A 61 -8.13 10.10 -11.34
C LYS A 61 -6.97 9.37 -10.69
N ARG A 62 -6.65 8.17 -11.20
CA ARG A 62 -5.62 7.30 -10.65
C ARG A 62 -4.51 7.11 -11.69
N PRO A 63 -3.22 7.12 -11.29
CA PRO A 63 -2.15 6.68 -12.18
C PRO A 63 -2.43 5.23 -12.59
N ALA A 64 -2.35 4.91 -13.88
CA ALA A 64 -2.57 3.55 -14.34
C ALA A 64 -1.53 2.58 -13.76
N LYS A 65 -0.29 3.07 -13.61
CA LYS A 65 0.85 2.30 -13.13
C LYS A 65 1.72 3.08 -12.16
N ILE A 66 2.36 2.36 -11.25
CA ILE A 66 3.52 2.84 -10.50
C ILE A 66 4.75 2.05 -10.93
N VAL A 67 5.81 2.77 -11.25
CA VAL A 67 7.13 2.21 -11.47
C VAL A 67 7.91 2.32 -10.17
N VAL A 68 8.32 1.18 -9.63
CA VAL A 68 9.24 1.13 -8.50
C VAL A 68 10.62 0.77 -9.04
N ASP A 69 11.57 1.71 -8.94
CA ASP A 69 12.96 1.45 -9.33
C ASP A 69 13.73 0.95 -8.12
N VAL A 70 14.01 -0.36 -8.09
CA VAL A 70 14.81 -0.99 -7.03
C VAL A 70 16.19 -1.33 -7.61
N PRO A 71 17.19 -0.44 -7.47
CA PRO A 71 18.43 -0.53 -8.26
C PRO A 71 19.29 -1.76 -7.95
N TYR A 72 19.04 -2.42 -6.82
CA TYR A 72 19.79 -3.59 -6.36
C TYR A 72 19.09 -4.93 -6.63
N ILE A 73 17.81 -4.93 -7.00
CA ILE A 73 17.05 -6.17 -7.28
C ILE A 73 16.29 -5.98 -8.60
N PRO A 74 16.93 -6.30 -9.75
CA PRO A 74 16.35 -6.09 -11.07
C PRO A 74 15.01 -6.80 -11.30
N ALA A 75 14.74 -7.87 -10.53
CA ALA A 75 13.50 -8.64 -10.60
C ALA A 75 12.26 -7.90 -10.08
N PHE A 76 12.42 -6.74 -9.45
CA PHE A 76 11.31 -5.92 -8.91
C PHE A 76 11.21 -4.54 -9.55
N ASN A 77 11.88 -4.33 -10.69
CA ASN A 77 11.58 -3.22 -11.58
C ASN A 77 10.30 -3.57 -12.35
N ASP A 78 9.20 -3.67 -11.62
CA ASP A 78 7.89 -4.04 -12.13
C ASP A 78 6.97 -2.83 -12.24
N ASP A 79 6.13 -2.87 -13.26
CA ASP A 79 4.97 -2.01 -13.40
C ASP A 79 3.84 -2.59 -12.54
N TYR A 80 3.46 -1.88 -11.48
CA TYR A 80 2.27 -2.24 -10.71
C TYR A 80 1.04 -1.61 -11.35
N ASP A 81 0.13 -2.43 -11.90
CA ASP A 81 -1.17 -1.98 -12.36
C ASP A 81 -2.05 -1.62 -11.14
N LEU A 82 -2.34 -0.32 -10.97
CA LEU A 82 -3.11 0.17 -9.82
C LEU A 82 -4.62 0.04 -10.04
N ASP A 83 -5.07 -1.16 -10.35
CA ASP A 83 -6.44 -1.44 -10.72
C ASP A 83 -7.35 -1.65 -9.47
N LYS A 84 -8.32 -2.57 -9.57
CA LYS A 84 -9.30 -2.89 -8.53
C LYS A 84 -8.67 -3.50 -7.26
N ASP A 85 -7.49 -4.09 -7.36
CA ASP A 85 -6.89 -4.82 -6.24
C ASP A 85 -6.20 -3.85 -5.25
N PHE A 86 -5.88 -2.63 -5.71
CA PHE A 86 -5.29 -1.58 -4.90
C PHE A 86 -6.32 -0.58 -4.36
N ILE A 87 -6.18 -0.28 -3.08
CA ILE A 87 -6.88 0.76 -2.35
C ILE A 87 -6.01 1.99 -2.26
N GLU A 88 -6.59 3.17 -2.48
CA GLU A 88 -5.88 4.44 -2.37
C GLU A 88 -6.11 5.09 -1.01
N ILE A 89 -5.04 5.62 -0.42
CA ILE A 89 -5.09 6.47 0.77
C ILE A 89 -4.27 7.74 0.56
N LYS A 90 -4.59 8.77 1.34
CA LYS A 90 -3.93 10.08 1.26
C LYS A 90 -3.37 10.50 2.61
N ARG A 91 -2.09 10.90 2.60
CA ARG A 91 -1.41 11.45 3.77
C ARG A 91 -1.92 12.86 4.05
N THR A 92 -2.30 13.11 5.30
CA THR A 92 -2.99 14.34 5.71
C THR A 92 -2.11 15.59 5.59
N ARG A 93 -0.80 15.45 5.88
CA ARG A 93 0.12 16.59 5.93
C ARG A 93 0.43 17.21 4.58
N ASP A 94 0.78 16.38 3.59
CA ASP A 94 1.32 16.83 2.30
C ASP A 94 0.49 16.34 1.11
N GLY A 95 -0.58 15.59 1.37
CA GLY A 95 -1.45 15.06 0.33
C GLY A 95 -0.80 13.97 -0.52
N LYS A 96 0.37 13.43 -0.10
CA LYS A 96 0.98 12.28 -0.78
C LYS A 96 -0.01 11.11 -0.82
N ARG A 97 -0.01 10.41 -1.94
CA ARG A 97 -0.89 9.26 -2.19
C ARG A 97 -0.10 7.99 -1.97
N ALA A 98 -0.74 7.00 -1.39
CA ALA A 98 -0.24 5.64 -1.37
C ALA A 98 -1.34 4.67 -1.80
N PHE A 99 -0.90 3.55 -2.33
CA PHE A 99 -1.72 2.48 -2.84
C PHE A 99 -1.32 1.21 -2.10
N PHE A 100 -2.30 0.45 -1.61
CA PHE A 100 -2.00 -0.79 -0.93
C PHE A 100 -2.99 -1.89 -1.29
N SER A 101 -2.53 -3.12 -1.25
CA SER A 101 -3.31 -4.33 -1.45
C SER A 101 -3.11 -5.26 -0.26
N ILE A 102 -4.13 -6.07 0.01
CA ILE A 102 -4.09 -7.13 1.02
C ILE A 102 -4.69 -8.35 0.32
N ASP A 103 -3.87 -9.39 0.19
CA ASP A 103 -4.32 -10.71 -0.25
C ASP A 103 -4.05 -11.73 0.88
N ASP A 104 -4.38 -13.01 0.66
CA ASP A 104 -4.39 -14.04 1.70
C ASP A 104 -3.04 -14.23 2.41
N MET A 105 -1.92 -13.86 1.77
CA MET A 105 -0.56 -14.13 2.26
C MET A 105 0.40 -12.94 2.16
N ASP A 106 -0.11 -11.76 1.81
CA ASP A 106 0.72 -10.60 1.53
C ASP A 106 0.02 -9.26 1.75
N PHE A 107 0.85 -8.30 2.15
CA PHE A 107 0.51 -6.89 2.24
C PHE A 107 1.51 -6.10 1.40
N GLU A 108 1.00 -5.39 0.40
CA GLU A 108 1.80 -4.51 -0.45
C GLU A 108 1.40 -3.06 -0.22
N PHE A 109 2.39 -2.17 -0.19
CA PHE A 109 2.19 -0.75 0.01
C PHE A 109 3.17 0.05 -0.85
N LEU A 110 2.63 0.90 -1.71
CA LEU A 110 3.33 1.65 -2.74
C LEU A 110 3.02 3.14 -2.57
N VAL A 111 4.05 3.96 -2.35
CA VAL A 111 3.90 5.42 -2.31
C VAL A 111 4.08 5.98 -3.71
N TYR A 112 3.14 6.84 -4.11
CA TYR A 112 3.20 7.49 -5.41
C TYR A 112 4.13 8.70 -5.34
N ASN A 113 5.32 8.52 -5.90
CA ASN A 113 6.32 9.56 -6.09
C ASN A 113 6.12 10.20 -7.47
N ASN A 114 5.64 11.45 -7.48
CA ASN A 114 5.56 12.31 -8.66
C ASN A 114 6.53 13.49 -8.52
#